data_AF-A0AAF0Q1M7-F1
#
_entry.id   AF-A0AAF0Q1M7-F1
#
_cell.length_a   1.000
_cell.length_b   1.000
_cell.length_c   1.000
_cell.angle_alpha   90.00
_cell.angle_beta   90.00
_cell.angle_gamma   90.00
#
_symmetry.space_group_name_H-M   'P 1'
#
loop_
_entity.id
_entity.type
_entity.pdbx_description
1 polymer ?
#
loop_
_entity_poly.entity_id
_entity_poly.type
_entity_poly.pdbx_seq_one_letter_code
_entity_poly.pdbx_strand_id
1 'polypeptide(L)'
;MHSFCSFLCFFANYASGSAPLTAVQLLWVNMIMDTLGALALATEPPNDELMKRAPVGRKGNFISNVMWRNILGQSLYQFIVIWFLQVYGKTIFHLDGPDANLTLNTIIFNSFVFCQLFNEVNSREMEKIEVWEGILDNYVFVTVIGVTLFFQIIIIEYLGTFANTTPLSFAQWFVSVFFGFLGMPIAVLLKKMQI
;
A
#
# COMPACT_ATOMS: atom_id res chain seq x y z
N MET A 1 6.57 -1.37 9.34
CA MET A 1 7.02 -0.46 8.25
C MET A 1 5.85 0.21 7.56
N HIS A 2 4.87 -0.58 7.11
CA HIS A 2 3.66 -0.13 6.40
C HIS A 2 2.85 0.92 7.15
N SER A 3 2.62 0.72 8.45
CA SER A 3 1.95 1.70 9.31
C SER A 3 2.74 3.01 9.46
N PHE A 4 4.08 2.98 9.36
CA PHE A 4 4.93 4.18 9.43
C PHE A 4 4.85 5.01 8.14
N CYS A 5 4.79 4.34 6.98
CA CYS A 5 4.59 4.95 5.67
C CYS A 5 3.21 5.64 5.59
N SER A 6 2.17 4.91 6.01
CA SER A 6 0.80 5.43 6.09
C SER A 6 0.68 6.64 7.00
N PHE A 7 1.35 6.59 8.17
CA PHE A 7 1.38 7.70 9.12
C PHE A 7 2.09 8.92 8.55
N LEU A 8 3.25 8.76 7.89
CA LEU A 8 3.97 9.86 7.24
C LEU A 8 3.15 10.52 6.13
N CYS A 9 2.52 9.73 5.24
CA CYS A 9 1.65 10.26 4.21
C CYS A 9 0.44 11.00 4.79
N PHE A 10 -0.14 10.50 5.88
CA PHE A 10 -1.25 11.13 6.57
C PHE A 10 -0.87 12.50 7.14
N PHE A 11 0.24 12.59 7.87
CA PHE A 11 0.74 13.87 8.40
C PHE A 11 1.08 14.87 7.29
N ALA A 12 1.68 14.39 6.20
CA ALA A 12 1.98 15.22 5.04
C ALA A 12 0.71 15.79 4.37
N ASN A 13 -0.35 14.99 4.24
CA ASN A 13 -1.63 15.45 3.68
C ASN A 13 -2.39 16.39 4.64
N TYR A 14 -2.39 16.09 5.94
CA TYR A 14 -3.00 16.96 6.95
C TYR A 14 -2.37 18.35 6.96
N ALA A 15 -1.04 18.43 6.84
CA ALA A 15 -0.32 19.69 6.73
C ALA A 15 -0.67 20.49 5.45
N SER A 16 -1.12 19.83 4.38
CA SER A 16 -1.55 20.48 3.12
C SER A 16 -3.03 20.93 3.11
N GLY A 17 -3.80 20.72 4.19
CA GLY A 17 -5.09 21.40 4.41
C GLY A 17 -6.35 20.68 3.95
N SER A 18 -6.27 19.42 3.49
CA SER A 18 -7.46 18.59 3.21
C SER A 18 -7.09 17.11 3.34
N ALA A 19 -7.68 16.40 4.31
CA ALA A 19 -7.49 14.95 4.41
C ALA A 19 -8.42 14.24 3.42
N PRO A 20 -7.89 13.56 2.37
CA PRO A 20 -8.71 12.87 1.37
C PRO A 20 -9.30 11.55 1.90
N LEU A 21 -8.76 11.06 3.02
CA LEU A 21 -9.07 9.77 3.63
C LEU A 21 -9.76 9.99 4.97
N THR A 22 -10.84 9.26 5.21
CA THR A 22 -11.56 9.33 6.49
C THR A 22 -10.85 8.51 7.57
N ALA A 23 -11.13 8.79 8.85
CA ALA A 23 -10.56 8.04 9.96
C ALA A 23 -10.90 6.54 9.89
N VAL A 24 -12.12 6.19 9.44
CA VAL A 24 -12.58 4.81 9.28
C VAL A 24 -11.80 4.09 8.17
N GLN A 25 -11.57 4.76 7.04
CA GLN A 25 -10.77 4.24 5.93
C GLN A 25 -9.32 3.97 6.35
N LEU A 26 -8.72 4.86 7.14
CA LEU A 26 -7.37 4.66 7.66
C LEU A 26 -7.30 3.54 8.70
N LEU A 27 -8.30 3.43 9.57
CA LEU A 27 -8.40 2.34 10.54
C LEU A 27 -8.51 0.99 9.83
N TRP A 28 -9.35 0.91 8.80
CA TRP A 28 -9.50 -0.27 7.96
C TRP A 28 -8.16 -0.74 7.38
N VAL A 29 -7.45 0.18 6.74
CA VAL A 29 -6.16 -0.13 6.11
C VAL A 29 -5.14 -0.57 7.16
N ASN A 30 -5.01 0.15 8.27
CA ASN A 30 -4.07 -0.23 9.32
C ASN A 30 -4.42 -1.60 9.92
N MET A 31 -5.70 -1.87 10.17
CA MET A 31 -6.12 -3.15 10.73
C MET A 31 -5.76 -4.30 9.79
N ILE A 32 -6.06 -4.22 8.51
CA ILE A 32 -5.75 -5.32 7.58
C ILE A 32 -4.25 -5.44 7.31
N MET A 33 -3.59 -4.34 6.98
CA MET A 33 -2.18 -4.36 6.58
C MET A 33 -1.27 -4.77 7.74
N ASP A 34 -1.57 -4.33 8.97
CA ASP A 34 -0.74 -4.66 10.12
C ASP A 34 -1.10 -6.03 10.73
N THR A 35 -2.37 -6.46 10.70
CA THR A 35 -2.74 -7.76 11.29
C THR A 35 -2.59 -8.92 10.30
N LEU A 36 -3.16 -8.80 9.10
CA LEU A 36 -3.09 -9.86 8.09
C LEU A 36 -1.71 -9.92 7.45
N GLY A 37 -1.07 -8.78 7.21
CA GLY A 37 0.29 -8.75 6.70
C GLY A 37 1.33 -9.27 7.69
N ALA A 38 1.19 -8.96 8.99
CA ALA A 38 2.04 -9.59 10.01
C ALA A 38 1.82 -11.10 10.09
N LEU A 39 0.58 -11.57 9.95
CA LEU A 39 0.26 -13.00 9.92
C LEU A 39 0.86 -13.69 8.68
N ALA A 40 0.80 -13.04 7.51
CA ALA A 40 1.38 -13.54 6.28
C ALA A 40 2.91 -13.68 6.39
N LEU A 41 3.58 -12.66 6.92
CA LEU A 41 5.03 -12.68 7.14
C LEU A 41 5.45 -13.69 8.22
N ALA A 42 4.65 -13.87 9.27
CA ALA A 42 4.94 -14.81 10.35
C ALA A 42 4.82 -16.29 9.93
N THR A 43 4.10 -16.57 8.84
CA THR A 43 3.83 -17.93 8.35
C THR A 43 4.73 -18.30 7.17
N GLU A 44 5.67 -17.44 6.79
CA GLU A 44 6.64 -17.76 5.74
C GLU A 44 7.59 -18.88 6.19
N PRO A 45 7.81 -19.88 5.32
CA PRO A 45 8.73 -20.97 5.62
C PRO A 45 10.16 -20.42 5.82
N PRO A 46 10.94 -21.00 6.73
CA PRO A 46 12.29 -20.53 7.00
C PRO A 46 13.14 -20.65 5.73
N ASN A 47 13.75 -19.54 5.32
CA ASN A 47 14.67 -19.51 4.19
C ASN A 47 16.07 -19.93 4.67
N ASP A 48 16.65 -21.00 4.10
CA ASP A 48 17.97 -21.54 4.45
C ASP A 48 19.11 -20.51 4.27
N GLU A 49 18.90 -19.45 3.48
CA GLU A 49 19.84 -18.34 3.35
C GLU A 49 19.95 -17.47 4.60
N LEU A 50 18.91 -17.43 5.45
CA LEU A 50 18.94 -16.71 6.73
C LEU A 50 19.98 -17.32 7.70
N MET A 51 20.21 -18.63 7.62
CA MET A 51 21.20 -19.33 8.44
C MET A 51 22.65 -19.09 8.00
N LYS A 52 22.88 -18.61 6.77
CA LYS A 52 24.22 -18.25 6.27
C LYS A 52 24.60 -16.80 6.60
N ARG A 53 23.65 -16.03 7.14
CA ARG A 53 23.85 -14.61 7.46
C ARG A 53 24.53 -14.46 8.81
N ALA A 54 25.53 -13.57 8.89
CA ALA A 54 26.21 -13.27 10.14
C ALA A 54 25.20 -12.75 11.20
N PRO A 55 25.32 -13.17 12.47
CA PRO A 55 24.37 -12.81 13.51
C PRO A 55 24.31 -11.29 13.69
N VAL A 56 23.09 -10.75 13.67
CA VAL A 56 22.83 -9.33 13.95
C VAL A 56 23.28 -9.00 15.37
N GLY A 57 24.35 -8.21 15.48
CA GLY A 57 24.89 -7.77 16.76
C GLY A 57 23.86 -6.92 17.51
N ARG A 58 23.72 -7.17 18.81
CA ARG A 58 22.78 -6.51 19.77
C ARG A 58 22.94 -4.97 19.89
N LYS A 59 23.89 -4.38 19.17
CA LYS A 59 24.23 -2.94 19.12
C LYS A 59 24.06 -2.29 17.73
N GLY A 60 23.52 -3.00 16.74
CA GLY A 60 23.18 -2.39 15.44
C GLY A 60 21.91 -1.56 15.55
N ASN A 61 21.83 -0.41 14.86
CA ASN A 61 20.56 0.31 14.71
C ASN A 61 19.49 -0.66 14.17
N PHE A 62 18.37 -0.77 14.88
CA PHE A 62 17.22 -1.61 14.47
C PHE A 62 16.70 -1.24 13.07
N ILE A 63 16.97 -0.01 12.63
CA ILE A 63 16.66 0.51 11.30
C ILE A 63 17.97 0.91 10.62
N SER A 64 18.37 0.14 9.60
CA SER A 64 19.51 0.49 8.72
C SER A 64 19.19 1.72 7.86
N ASN A 65 20.20 2.49 7.44
CA ASN A 65 20.02 3.59 6.48
C ASN A 65 19.33 3.14 5.18
N VAL A 66 19.58 1.90 4.77
CA VAL A 66 18.93 1.24 3.63
C VAL A 66 17.41 1.14 3.85
N MET A 67 17.05 0.74 5.06
CA MET A 67 15.68 0.53 5.50
C MET A 67 14.90 1.85 5.54
N TRP A 68 15.52 2.90 6.07
CA TRP A 68 15.00 4.27 6.05
C TRP A 68 14.78 4.80 4.63
N ARG A 69 15.73 4.56 3.70
CA ARG A 69 15.61 5.00 2.31
C ARG A 69 14.44 4.32 1.60
N ASN A 70 14.20 3.04 1.86
CA ASN A 70 13.06 2.31 1.30
C ASN A 70 11.72 2.83 1.86
N ILE A 71 11.63 3.05 3.17
CA ILE A 71 10.44 3.64 3.81
C ILE A 71 10.15 5.03 3.24
N LEU A 72 11.16 5.90 3.15
CA LEU A 72 10.99 7.25 2.63
C LEU A 72 10.62 7.25 1.16
N GLY A 73 11.23 6.39 0.34
CA GLY A 73 10.91 6.29 -1.08
C GLY A 73 9.48 5.82 -1.33
N GLN A 74 9.00 4.83 -0.59
CA GLN A 74 7.61 4.37 -0.64
C GLN A 74 6.64 5.44 -0.14
N SER A 75 6.95 6.09 0.99
CA SER A 75 6.12 7.18 1.54
C SER A 75 6.02 8.35 0.57
N LEU A 76 7.12 8.72 -0.06
CA LEU A 76 7.15 9.79 -1.05
C LEU A 76 6.35 9.41 -2.29
N TYR A 77 6.50 8.18 -2.79
CA TYR A 77 5.72 7.68 -3.91
C TYR A 77 4.22 7.73 -3.62
N GLN A 78 3.81 7.20 -2.47
CA GLN A 78 2.41 7.15 -2.08
C GLN A 78 1.84 8.56 -1.85
N PHE A 79 2.63 9.48 -1.30
CA PHE A 79 2.28 10.89 -1.21
C PHE A 79 2.07 11.51 -2.60
N ILE A 80 2.99 11.29 -3.55
CA ILE A 80 2.89 11.79 -4.92
C ILE A 80 1.64 11.25 -5.61
N VAL A 81 1.33 9.96 -5.46
CA VAL A 81 0.12 9.35 -6.05
C VAL A 81 -1.15 9.97 -5.49
N ILE A 82 -1.26 10.11 -4.16
CA ILE A 82 -2.42 10.74 -3.52
C ILE A 82 -2.55 12.20 -3.96
N TRP A 83 -1.45 12.95 -3.94
CA TRP A 83 -1.43 14.35 -4.35
C TRP A 83 -1.81 14.51 -5.82
N PHE A 84 -1.27 13.66 -6.70
CA PHE A 84 -1.61 13.64 -8.12
C PHE A 84 -3.11 13.35 -8.33
N LEU A 85 -3.68 12.36 -7.64
CA LEU A 85 -5.11 12.05 -7.71
C LEU A 85 -5.98 13.17 -7.12
N GLN A 86 -5.53 13.88 -6.08
CA GLN A 86 -6.26 15.04 -5.56
C GLN A 86 -6.31 16.20 -6.56
N VAL A 87 -5.17 16.51 -7.19
CA VAL A 87 -5.05 17.67 -8.09
C VAL A 87 -5.66 17.37 -9.46
N TYR A 88 -5.35 16.22 -10.04
CA TYR A 88 -5.72 15.87 -11.41
C TYR A 88 -6.90 14.90 -11.51
N GLY A 89 -7.30 14.24 -10.41
CA GLY A 89 -8.36 13.23 -10.44
C GLY A 89 -9.70 13.78 -10.93
N LYS A 90 -10.07 15.01 -10.57
CA LYS A 90 -11.33 15.63 -11.04
C LYS A 90 -11.35 15.77 -12.56
N THR A 91 -10.23 16.21 -13.14
CA THR A 91 -10.08 16.43 -14.57
C THR A 91 -9.96 15.11 -15.34
N ILE A 92 -9.18 14.14 -14.82
CA ILE A 92 -8.95 12.84 -15.47
C ILE A 92 -10.25 12.03 -15.55
N PHE A 93 -11.05 12.06 -14.49
CA PHE A 93 -12.30 11.29 -14.40
C PHE A 93 -13.53 12.08 -14.84
N HIS A 94 -13.38 13.30 -15.38
CA HIS A 94 -14.47 14.19 -15.78
C HIS A 94 -15.59 14.28 -14.72
N LEU A 95 -15.19 14.49 -13.46
CA LEU A 95 -16.12 14.52 -12.33
C LEU A 95 -16.71 15.92 -12.15
N ASP A 96 -17.79 16.21 -12.88
CA ASP A 96 -18.57 17.44 -12.73
C ASP A 96 -19.88 17.16 -11.97
N GLY A 97 -19.90 17.46 -10.67
CA GLY A 97 -21.09 17.28 -9.84
C GLY A 97 -20.88 17.47 -8.33
N PRO A 98 -21.97 17.56 -7.54
CA PRO A 98 -21.89 17.68 -6.08
C PRO A 98 -21.23 16.45 -5.42
N ASP A 99 -21.34 15.27 -6.02
CA ASP A 99 -20.75 14.00 -5.53
C ASP A 99 -19.33 13.74 -6.07
N ALA A 100 -18.76 14.68 -6.83
CA ALA A 100 -17.42 14.56 -7.40
C ALA A 100 -16.33 14.35 -6.34
N ASN A 101 -16.43 15.05 -5.21
CA ASN A 101 -15.48 14.91 -4.10
C ASN A 101 -15.57 13.53 -3.43
N LEU A 102 -16.77 12.99 -3.27
CA LEU A 102 -16.99 11.67 -2.67
C LEU A 102 -16.40 10.56 -3.56
N THR A 103 -16.63 10.67 -4.87
CA THR A 103 -16.10 9.73 -5.86
C THR A 103 -14.57 9.80 -5.92
N LEU A 104 -14.00 11.01 -5.94
CA LEU A 104 -12.56 11.21 -5.92
C LEU A 104 -11.91 10.64 -4.64
N ASN A 105 -12.50 10.88 -3.47
CA ASN A 105 -12.02 10.31 -2.21
C ASN A 105 -12.06 8.78 -2.23
N THR A 106 -13.09 8.19 -2.87
CA THR A 106 -13.18 6.74 -3.03
C THR A 106 -12.10 6.18 -3.95
N ILE A 107 -11.80 6.87 -5.06
CA ILE A 107 -10.70 6.50 -5.95
C ILE A 107 -9.35 6.60 -5.22
N ILE A 108 -9.13 7.68 -4.47
CA ILE A 108 -7.92 7.86 -3.65
C ILE A 108 -7.80 6.72 -2.62
N PHE A 109 -8.88 6.41 -1.91
CA PHE A 109 -8.92 5.32 -0.95
C PHE A 109 -8.60 3.97 -1.60
N ASN A 110 -9.28 3.63 -2.70
CA ASN A 110 -9.05 2.37 -3.42
C ASN A 110 -7.60 2.27 -3.93
N SER A 111 -7.09 3.32 -4.55
CA SER A 111 -5.70 3.39 -5.04
C SER A 111 -4.70 3.27 -3.89
N PHE A 112 -4.99 3.89 -2.75
CA PHE A 112 -4.16 3.79 -1.55
C PHE A 112 -4.09 2.35 -1.03
N VAL A 113 -5.22 1.62 -0.93
CA VAL A 113 -5.22 0.21 -0.53
C VAL A 113 -4.41 -0.65 -1.48
N PHE A 114 -4.54 -0.44 -2.80
CA PHE A 114 -3.73 -1.17 -3.77
C PHE A 114 -2.25 -0.87 -3.63
N CYS A 115 -1.85 0.40 -3.47
CA CYS A 115 -0.46 0.76 -3.18
C CYS A 115 0.07 0.05 -1.93
N GLN A 116 -0.74 -0.07 -0.87
CA GLN A 116 -0.35 -0.80 0.34
C GLN A 116 -0.17 -2.30 0.08
N LEU A 117 -1.11 -2.93 -0.62
CA LEU A 117 -1.05 -4.35 -0.96
C LEU A 117 0.21 -4.66 -1.79
N PHE A 118 0.53 -3.84 -2.79
CA PHE A 118 1.76 -4.01 -3.55
C PHE A 118 3.03 -3.69 -2.74
N ASN A 119 2.97 -2.71 -1.83
CA ASN A 119 4.08 -2.45 -0.93
C ASN A 119 4.34 -3.64 0.00
N GLU A 120 3.29 -4.32 0.48
CA GLU A 120 3.39 -5.53 1.29
C GLU A 120 4.11 -6.65 0.54
N VAL A 121 3.69 -6.91 -0.71
CA VAL A 121 4.39 -7.83 -1.62
C VAL A 121 5.87 -7.46 -1.78
N ASN A 122 6.18 -6.17 -1.94
CA ASN A 122 7.58 -5.72 -2.03
C ASN A 122 8.37 -5.87 -0.71
N SER A 123 7.70 -5.75 0.42
CA SER A 123 8.33 -5.82 1.74
C SER A 123 8.67 -7.24 2.18
N ARG A 124 7.98 -8.24 1.60
CA ARG A 124 8.17 -9.67 1.83
C ARG A 124 9.63 -10.09 1.67
N GLU A 125 10.22 -9.79 0.51
CA GLU A 125 11.63 -10.04 0.27
C GLU A 125 12.41 -8.73 0.16
N MET A 126 12.94 -8.26 1.29
CA MET A 126 13.71 -7.02 1.33
C MET A 126 15.06 -7.11 0.59
N GLU A 127 15.58 -8.32 0.33
CA GLU A 127 16.93 -8.53 -0.21
C GLU A 127 16.99 -9.10 -1.64
N LYS A 128 15.95 -9.80 -2.12
CA LYS A 128 15.93 -10.33 -3.50
C LYS A 128 15.13 -9.43 -4.44
N ILE A 129 15.60 -9.38 -5.69
CA ILE A 129 15.02 -8.59 -6.78
C ILE A 129 13.86 -9.35 -7.45
N GLU A 130 13.81 -10.68 -7.28
CA GLU A 130 12.82 -11.59 -7.87
C GLU A 130 11.55 -11.65 -7.01
N VAL A 131 10.83 -10.51 -6.96
CA VAL A 131 9.57 -10.36 -6.21
C VAL A 131 8.49 -11.37 -6.62
N TRP A 132 8.60 -11.96 -7.82
CA TRP A 132 7.59 -12.86 -8.39
C TRP A 132 7.81 -14.35 -8.09
N GLU A 133 8.99 -14.74 -7.60
CA GLU A 133 9.29 -16.14 -7.36
C GLU A 133 8.70 -16.57 -6.01
N GLY A 134 7.85 -17.61 -6.00
CA GLY A 134 7.26 -18.15 -4.77
C GLY A 134 6.12 -17.34 -4.14
N ILE A 135 5.52 -16.35 -4.83
CA ILE A 135 4.27 -15.69 -4.37
C ILE A 135 3.12 -16.69 -4.27
N LEU A 136 2.95 -17.53 -5.30
CA LEU A 136 1.85 -18.49 -5.37
C LEU A 136 2.10 -19.76 -4.55
N ASP A 137 3.32 -19.96 -4.08
CA ASP A 137 3.72 -21.17 -3.33
C ASP A 137 3.38 -21.04 -1.83
N ASN A 138 3.28 -19.81 -1.32
CA ASN A 138 2.77 -19.56 0.04
C ASN A 138 1.26 -19.32 0.02
N TYR A 139 0.49 -20.39 0.29
CA TYR A 139 -0.96 -20.33 0.40
C TYR A 139 -1.47 -19.28 1.40
N VAL A 140 -0.73 -18.99 2.48
CA VAL A 140 -1.15 -17.99 3.47
C VAL A 140 -1.08 -16.59 2.88
N PHE A 141 -0.02 -16.28 2.14
CA PHE A 141 0.14 -14.98 1.47
C PHE A 141 -0.94 -14.76 0.40
N VAL A 142 -1.20 -15.77 -0.43
CA VAL A 142 -2.30 -15.73 -1.43
C VAL A 142 -3.66 -15.58 -0.74
N THR A 143 -3.87 -16.25 0.39
CA THR A 143 -5.11 -16.14 1.17
C THR A 143 -5.29 -14.73 1.72
N VAL A 144 -4.25 -14.11 2.26
CA VAL A 144 -4.32 -12.74 2.79
C VAL A 144 -4.63 -11.73 1.69
N ILE A 145 -3.98 -11.83 0.52
CA ILE A 145 -4.29 -10.98 -0.64
C ILE A 145 -5.74 -11.21 -1.09
N GLY A 146 -6.16 -12.47 -1.23
CA GLY A 146 -7.52 -12.81 -1.65
C GLY A 146 -8.60 -12.27 -0.71
N VAL A 147 -8.42 -12.45 0.59
CA VAL A 147 -9.31 -11.92 1.63
C VAL A 147 -9.34 -10.39 1.59
N THR A 148 -8.18 -9.75 1.42
CA THR A 148 -8.09 -8.28 1.35
C THR A 148 -8.83 -7.72 0.14
N LEU A 149 -8.64 -8.32 -1.05
CA LEU A 149 -9.37 -7.93 -2.26
C LEU A 149 -10.87 -8.15 -2.13
N PHE A 150 -11.29 -9.29 -1.54
CA PHE A 150 -12.69 -9.59 -1.30
C PHE A 150 -13.36 -8.54 -0.42
N PHE A 151 -12.76 -8.22 0.74
CA PHE A 151 -13.31 -7.19 1.60
C PHE A 151 -13.23 -5.79 0.98
N GLN A 152 -12.20 -5.49 0.18
CA GLN A 152 -12.10 -4.21 -0.50
C GLN A 152 -13.25 -3.99 -1.48
N ILE A 153 -13.67 -5.04 -2.21
CA ILE A 153 -14.85 -5.00 -3.07
C ILE A 153 -16.12 -4.79 -2.23
N ILE A 154 -16.25 -5.48 -1.09
CA ILE A 154 -17.41 -5.31 -0.20
C ILE A 154 -17.53 -3.88 0.30
N ILE A 155 -16.43 -3.27 0.73
CA ILE A 155 -16.44 -1.91 1.28
C ILE A 155 -16.89 -0.90 0.24
N ILE A 156 -16.39 -1.03 -0.98
CA ILE A 156 -16.65 -0.06 -2.05
C ILE A 156 -18.05 -0.21 -2.63
N GLU A 157 -18.50 -1.44 -2.86
CA GLU A 157 -19.80 -1.69 -3.50
C GLU A 157 -20.96 -1.68 -2.50
N TYR A 158 -20.79 -2.20 -1.29
CA TYR A 158 -21.89 -2.44 -0.35
C TYR A 158 -21.85 -1.58 0.92
N LEU A 159 -20.69 -1.05 1.30
CA LEU A 159 -20.49 -0.34 2.57
C LEU A 159 -20.28 1.17 2.41
N GLY A 160 -20.77 1.73 1.30
CA GLY A 160 -20.62 3.14 0.94
C GLY A 160 -21.08 4.15 1.99
N THR A 161 -22.18 3.86 2.69
CA THR A 161 -22.72 4.72 3.75
C THR A 161 -21.88 4.73 5.03
N PHE A 162 -21.19 3.63 5.35
CA PHE A 162 -20.29 3.55 6.50
C PHE A 162 -18.90 4.11 6.22
N ALA A 163 -18.38 3.86 5.01
CA ALA A 163 -17.03 4.25 4.62
C ALA A 163 -16.96 5.61 3.90
N ASN A 164 -18.10 6.28 3.67
CA ASN A 164 -18.22 7.45 2.78
C ASN A 164 -17.59 7.17 1.41
N THR A 165 -17.97 6.05 0.80
CA THR A 165 -17.49 5.62 -0.52
C THR A 165 -18.63 5.50 -1.53
N THR A 166 -18.32 5.67 -2.81
CA THR A 166 -19.24 5.41 -3.92
C THR A 166 -18.84 4.16 -4.69
N PRO A 167 -19.80 3.40 -5.26
CA PRO A 167 -19.48 2.30 -6.14
C PRO A 167 -18.65 2.80 -7.33
N LEU A 168 -17.53 2.12 -7.59
CA LEU A 168 -16.57 2.52 -8.60
C LEU A 168 -16.84 1.82 -9.93
N SER A 169 -16.65 2.52 -11.04
CA SER A 169 -16.66 1.90 -12.36
C SER A 169 -15.46 0.96 -12.54
N PHE A 170 -15.60 -0.04 -13.40
CA PHE A 170 -14.52 -0.96 -13.76
C PHE A 170 -13.26 -0.22 -14.26
N ALA A 171 -13.43 0.90 -14.96
CA ALA A 171 -12.32 1.72 -15.41
C ALA A 171 -11.56 2.38 -14.23
N GLN A 172 -12.29 2.84 -13.21
CA GLN A 172 -11.68 3.45 -12.02
C GLN A 172 -10.92 2.40 -11.19
N TRP A 173 -11.50 1.20 -11.04
CA TRP A 173 -10.82 0.05 -10.44
C TRP A 173 -9.50 -0.26 -11.16
N PHE A 174 -9.52 -0.32 -12.49
CA PHE A 174 -8.31 -0.60 -13.27
C PHE A 174 -7.23 0.48 -13.08
N VAL A 175 -7.63 1.76 -13.08
CA VAL A 175 -6.69 2.87 -12.84
C VAL A 175 -6.07 2.79 -11.45
N SER A 176 -6.87 2.45 -10.43
CA SER A 176 -6.36 2.29 -9.05
C SER A 176 -5.39 1.11 -8.92
N VAL A 177 -5.68 -0.02 -9.56
CA VAL A 177 -4.74 -1.16 -9.64
C VAL A 177 -3.47 -0.75 -10.37
N PHE A 178 -3.59 0.02 -11.46
CA PHE A 178 -2.46 0.49 -12.26
C PHE A 178 -1.53 1.41 -11.45
N PHE A 179 -2.07 2.36 -10.68
CA PHE A 179 -1.27 3.17 -9.76
C PHE A 179 -0.58 2.31 -8.71
N GLY A 180 -1.26 1.33 -8.11
CA GLY A 180 -0.62 0.39 -7.20
C GLY A 180 0.54 -0.38 -7.85
N PHE A 181 0.33 -0.86 -9.07
CA PHE A 181 1.33 -1.60 -9.83
C PHE A 181 2.54 -0.75 -10.20
N LEU A 182 2.35 0.53 -10.55
CA LEU A 182 3.46 1.46 -10.81
C LEU A 182 4.38 1.68 -9.60
N GLY A 183 3.90 1.40 -8.37
CA GLY A 183 4.72 1.45 -7.16
C GLY A 183 5.76 0.33 -7.09
N MET A 184 5.51 -0.83 -7.72
CA MET A 184 6.44 -1.98 -7.73
C MET A 184 7.77 -1.67 -8.44
N PRO A 185 7.80 -1.18 -9.70
CA PRO A 185 9.03 -0.82 -10.39
C PRO A 185 9.89 0.19 -9.62
N ILE A 186 9.24 1.16 -8.97
CA ILE A 186 9.91 2.18 -8.16
C ILE A 186 10.53 1.54 -6.90
N ALA A 187 9.81 0.61 -6.25
CA ALA A 187 10.36 -0.18 -5.15
C ALA A 187 11.61 -0.95 -5.58
N VAL A 188 11.55 -1.60 -6.74
CA VAL A 188 12.67 -2.37 -7.31
C VAL A 188 13.85 -1.46 -7.67
N LEU A 189 13.60 -0.26 -8.21
CA LEU A 189 14.65 0.72 -8.48
C LEU A 189 15.33 1.22 -7.20
N LEU A 190 14.57 1.52 -6.15
CA LEU A 190 15.10 1.91 -4.84
C LEU A 190 15.96 0.80 -4.22
N LYS A 191 15.56 -0.46 -4.44
CA LYS A 191 16.34 -1.64 -4.07
C LYS A 191 17.60 -1.81 -4.93
N LYS A 192 17.54 -1.60 -6.24
CA LYS A 192 18.72 -1.68 -7.14
C LYS A 192 19.77 -0.61 -6.86
N MET A 193 19.39 0.56 -6.36
CA MET A 193 20.34 1.57 -5.85
C MET A 193 21.03 1.16 -4.54
N GLN A 194 20.83 -0.07 -4.04
CA GLN A 194 21.54 -0.62 -2.87
C GLN A 194 22.89 -1.25 -3.21
N ILE A 195 23.43 -1.03 -4.42
CA ILE A 195 24.81 -1.40 -4.80
C ILE A 195 25.78 -0.30 -4.35
#